data_AF-A0A384JEH6-F1
#
_entry.id   AF-A0A384JEH6-F1
#
_cell.length_a   1.000
_cell.length_b   1.000
_cell.length_c   1.000
_cell.angle_alpha   90.00
_cell.angle_beta   90.00
_cell.angle_gamma   90.00
#
_symmetry.space_group_name_H-M   'P 1'
#
loop_
_entity.id
_entity.type
_entity.pdbx_description
1 polymer ?
#
loop_
_entity_poly.entity_id
_entity_poly.type
_entity_poly.pdbx_seq_one_letter_code
_entity_poly.pdbx_strand_id
1 'polypeptide(L)'
;MLFLHWVCKTSLAKKRKKGKRKSVNQYWRDFKMLYHRVNDTFFDTNDSNEAILSIVINGTLEDNFGLDITAKAKPATGPDDLLLLFVQHWARDKSILPTKDDRHDIVTIMLFQSYTGGRPAEFVH
;
A
#
# COMPACT_ATOMS: atom_id res chain seq x y z
N MET A 1 -3.07 -9.66 21.86
CA MET A 1 -4.30 -9.93 21.07
C MET A 1 -5.53 -9.09 21.45
N LEU A 2 -5.73 -8.68 22.71
CA LEU A 2 -6.83 -7.78 23.12
C LEU A 2 -6.74 -6.37 22.52
N PHE A 3 -5.53 -5.84 22.33
CA PHE A 3 -5.34 -4.47 21.82
C PHE A 3 -5.74 -4.33 20.34
N LEU A 4 -5.37 -5.26 19.45
CA LEU A 4 -5.76 -5.18 18.04
C LEU A 4 -7.27 -5.30 17.88
N HIS A 5 -7.89 -6.23 18.61
CA HIS A 5 -9.34 -6.37 18.68
C HIS A 5 -10.00 -5.11 19.28
N TRP A 6 -9.42 -4.51 20.32
CA TRP A 6 -9.90 -3.26 20.91
C TRP A 6 -9.76 -2.08 19.95
N VAL A 7 -8.64 -1.93 19.24
CA VAL A 7 -8.44 -0.92 18.19
C VAL A 7 -9.45 -1.13 17.08
N CYS A 8 -9.62 -2.35 16.57
CA CYS A 8 -10.66 -2.66 15.60
C CYS A 8 -12.05 -2.28 16.13
N LYS A 9 -12.41 -2.69 17.36
CA LYS A 9 -13.69 -2.34 17.99
C LYS A 9 -13.88 -0.84 18.20
N THR A 10 -12.85 -0.09 18.58
CA THR A 10 -12.95 1.35 18.91
C THR A 10 -12.78 2.26 17.69
N SER A 11 -11.96 1.88 16.72
CA SER A 11 -11.65 2.69 15.53
C SER A 11 -12.41 2.27 14.27
N LEU A 12 -12.82 1.00 14.13
CA LEU A 12 -13.71 0.56 13.03
C LEU A 12 -15.19 0.77 13.37
N ALA A 13 -15.65 0.51 14.60
CA ALA A 13 -17.07 0.71 14.95
C ALA A 13 -17.48 2.19 15.00
N LYS A 14 -16.52 3.10 15.17
CA LYS A 14 -16.76 4.55 15.31
C LYS A 14 -16.55 5.36 14.02
N LYS A 15 -16.10 4.74 12.91
CA LYS A 15 -15.96 5.43 11.63
C LYS A 15 -17.33 5.71 11.02
N ARG A 16 -17.89 6.86 11.40
CA ARG A 16 -19.12 7.49 10.88
C ARG A 16 -19.05 7.93 9.40
N LYS A 17 -17.89 7.89 8.72
CA LYS A 17 -17.75 8.32 7.32
C LYS A 17 -17.63 7.12 6.36
N LYS A 18 -18.42 7.15 5.27
CA LYS A 18 -18.35 6.29 4.08
C LYS A 18 -16.98 6.43 3.39
N GLY A 19 -15.95 5.80 3.95
CA GLY A 19 -14.62 5.70 3.36
C GLY A 19 -14.17 4.25 3.37
N LYS A 20 -13.37 3.85 2.37
CA LYS A 20 -12.85 2.49 2.28
C LYS A 20 -12.09 2.15 3.57
N ARG A 21 -12.41 1.01 4.19
CA ARG A 21 -11.73 0.53 5.39
C ARG A 21 -10.25 0.26 5.05
N LYS A 22 -9.34 0.60 5.98
CA LYS A 22 -7.94 0.20 5.87
C LYS A 22 -7.86 -1.33 5.92
N SER A 23 -6.88 -1.93 5.24
CA SER A 23 -6.65 -3.38 5.32
C SER A 23 -6.10 -3.79 6.68
N VAL A 24 -6.24 -5.07 7.04
CA VAL A 24 -5.67 -5.65 8.28
C VAL A 24 -4.18 -5.33 8.39
N ASN A 25 -3.44 -5.48 7.29
CA ASN A 25 -2.01 -5.18 7.21
C ASN A 25 -1.67 -3.73 7.58
N GLN A 26 -2.54 -2.78 7.27
CA GLN A 26 -2.30 -1.38 7.57
C GLN A 26 -2.56 -1.06 9.04
N TYR A 27 -3.63 -1.62 9.64
CA TYR A 27 -3.82 -1.54 11.09
C TYR A 27 -2.71 -2.25 11.86
N TRP A 28 -2.20 -3.36 11.33
CA TRP A 28 -1.07 -4.06 11.91
C TRP A 28 0.22 -3.24 11.89
N ARG A 29 0.50 -2.54 10.78
CA ARG A 29 1.63 -1.59 10.70
C ARG A 29 1.48 -0.45 11.72
N ASP A 30 0.30 0.15 11.80
CA ASP A 30 0.00 1.22 12.77
C ASP A 30 0.21 0.73 14.21
N PHE A 31 -0.19 -0.51 14.52
CA PHE A 31 0.06 -1.14 15.83
C PHE A 31 1.54 -1.33 16.11
N LYS A 32 2.32 -1.90 15.18
CA LYS A 32 3.76 -2.11 15.37
C LYS A 32 4.49 -0.80 15.62
N MET A 33 4.13 0.27 14.90
CA MET A 33 4.69 1.61 15.13
C MET A 33 4.34 2.14 16.52
N LEU A 34 3.10 1.97 16.97
CA LEU A 34 2.68 2.41 18.31
C LEU A 34 3.38 1.61 19.41
N TYR A 35 3.45 0.28 19.26
CA TYR A 35 4.12 -0.61 20.21
C TYR A 35 5.60 -0.23 20.36
N HIS A 36 6.29 -0.03 19.23
CA HIS A 36 7.67 0.43 19.23
C HIS A 36 7.82 1.79 19.92
N ARG A 37 6.92 2.76 19.66
CA ARG A 37 6.97 4.08 20.29
C ARG A 37 6.77 4.03 21.81
N VAL A 38 5.94 3.12 22.31
CA VAL A 38 5.60 3.03 23.74
C VAL A 38 6.63 2.23 24.51
N ASN A 39 7.15 1.15 23.92
CA ASN A 39 7.99 0.19 24.62
C ASN A 39 9.48 0.26 24.24
N ASP A 40 9.88 1.17 23.33
CA ASP A 40 11.23 1.30 22.76
C ASP A 40 11.87 -0.03 22.33
N THR A 41 11.02 -1.02 22.02
CA THR A 41 11.41 -2.39 21.70
C THR A 41 10.89 -2.77 20.33
N PHE A 42 11.74 -3.48 19.59
CA PHE A 42 11.41 -3.96 18.27
C PHE A 42 10.46 -5.15 18.36
N PHE A 43 9.43 -5.15 17.53
CA PHE A 43 8.50 -6.26 17.43
C PHE A 43 9.15 -7.36 16.57
N ASP A 44 9.62 -8.45 17.19
CA ASP A 44 10.40 -9.48 16.52
C ASP A 44 9.53 -10.31 15.54
N THR A 45 10.21 -10.99 14.62
CA THR A 45 9.66 -11.88 13.60
C THR A 45 8.81 -12.98 14.23
N ASN A 46 9.22 -13.52 15.39
CA ASN A 46 8.45 -14.52 16.12
C ASN A 46 7.12 -13.98 16.64
N ASP A 47 7.13 -12.81 17.29
CA ASP A 47 5.89 -12.14 17.76
C ASP A 47 4.95 -11.82 16.58
N SER A 48 5.53 -11.50 15.42
CA SER A 48 4.77 -11.19 14.21
C SER A 48 4.12 -12.43 13.60
N ASN A 49 4.79 -13.58 13.64
CA ASN A 49 4.26 -14.84 13.15
C ASN A 49 3.17 -15.39 14.06
N GLU A 50 3.33 -15.33 15.38
CA GLU A 50 2.27 -15.71 16.32
C GLU A 50 1.03 -14.81 16.19
N ALA A 51 1.22 -13.51 15.95
CA ALA A 51 0.11 -12.60 15.70
C ALA A 51 -0.62 -12.90 14.38
N ILE A 52 0.11 -13.11 13.29
CA ILE A 52 -0.49 -13.48 12.00
C ILE A 52 -1.20 -14.84 12.11
N LEU A 53 -0.56 -15.83 12.72
CA LEU A 53 -1.16 -17.14 12.98
C LEU A 53 -2.44 -16.98 13.82
N SER A 54 -2.45 -16.17 14.87
CA SER A 54 -3.67 -15.95 15.67
C SER A 54 -4.79 -15.23 14.89
N ILE A 55 -4.46 -14.35 13.94
CA ILE A 55 -5.46 -13.67 13.09
C ILE A 55 -6.07 -14.65 12.09
N VAL A 56 -5.24 -15.51 11.50
CA VAL A 56 -5.64 -16.50 10.49
C VAL A 56 -6.36 -17.69 11.13
N ILE A 57 -5.83 -18.24 12.23
CA ILE A 57 -6.39 -19.41 12.92
C ILE A 57 -7.74 -19.08 13.55
N ASN A 58 -7.91 -17.85 14.04
CA ASN A 58 -9.04 -17.54 14.90
C ASN A 58 -10.21 -16.87 14.17
N GLY A 59 -10.10 -16.59 12.85
CA GLY A 59 -11.17 -16.04 11.97
C GLY A 59 -11.83 -14.72 12.42
N THR A 60 -11.44 -14.22 13.60
CA THR A 60 -12.26 -13.39 14.47
C THR A 60 -12.23 -11.93 14.06
N LEU A 61 -11.33 -11.55 13.17
CA LEU A 61 -11.24 -10.18 12.64
C LEU A 61 -11.94 -10.05 11.28
N GLU A 62 -11.94 -11.13 10.48
CA GLU A 62 -12.65 -11.18 9.20
C GLU A 62 -14.16 -11.21 9.44
N ASP A 63 -14.64 -12.18 10.25
CA ASP A 63 -16.07 -12.37 10.52
C ASP A 63 -16.68 -11.20 11.32
N ASN A 64 -15.99 -10.71 12.35
CA ASN A 64 -16.55 -9.67 13.23
C ASN A 64 -16.46 -8.24 12.64
N PHE A 65 -15.52 -7.98 11.73
CA PHE A 65 -15.28 -6.61 11.22
C PHE A 65 -15.30 -6.48 9.69
N GLY A 66 -15.53 -7.57 8.94
CA GLY A 66 -15.57 -7.56 7.47
C GLY A 66 -14.30 -6.96 6.88
N LEU A 67 -13.14 -7.39 7.39
CA LEU A 67 -11.84 -6.87 6.98
C LEU A 67 -11.29 -7.68 5.81
N ASP A 68 -10.83 -6.98 4.78
CA ASP A 68 -10.24 -7.59 3.59
C ASP A 68 -8.82 -8.11 3.90
N ILE A 69 -8.70 -9.43 3.99
CA ILE A 69 -7.43 -10.15 4.13
C ILE A 69 -6.84 -10.57 2.78
N THR A 70 -7.58 -10.42 1.68
CA THR A 70 -7.06 -10.83 0.37
C THR A 70 -5.87 -9.94 0.00
N ALA A 71 -4.73 -10.57 -0.25
CA ALA A 71 -3.58 -9.91 -0.85
C ALA A 71 -3.99 -9.49 -2.27
N LYS A 72 -4.53 -8.28 -2.40
CA LYS A 72 -4.95 -7.77 -3.70
C LYS A 72 -3.75 -7.80 -4.62
N ALA A 73 -3.86 -8.51 -5.74
CA ALA A 73 -2.81 -8.57 -6.75
C ALA A 73 -2.38 -7.13 -7.06
N LYS A 74 -1.07 -6.87 -7.00
CA LYS A 74 -0.57 -5.56 -7.40
C LYS A 74 -0.97 -5.37 -8.86
N PRO A 75 -1.62 -4.25 -9.22
CA PRO A 75 -1.86 -3.96 -10.62
C PRO A 75 -0.48 -3.89 -11.30
N ALA A 76 -0.25 -4.81 -12.23
CA ALA A 76 0.95 -4.84 -13.05
C ALA A 76 0.54 -4.38 -14.44
N THR A 77 1.21 -3.37 -14.95
CA THR A 77 0.99 -2.85 -16.30
C THR A 77 1.62 -3.82 -17.30
N GLY A 78 0.84 -4.27 -18.28
CA GLY A 78 1.36 -5.13 -19.34
C GLY A 78 2.27 -4.36 -20.32
N PRO A 79 3.00 -5.06 -21.20
CA PRO A 79 3.84 -4.41 -22.21
C PRO A 79 3.06 -3.50 -23.16
N ASP A 80 1.86 -3.91 -23.56
CA ASP A 80 1.00 -3.14 -24.46
C ASP A 80 0.48 -1.86 -23.79
N ASP A 81 0.11 -1.95 -22.52
CA ASP A 81 -0.31 -0.81 -21.72
C ASP A 81 0.84 0.19 -21.51
N LEU A 82 2.07 -0.30 -21.31
CA LEU A 82 3.27 0.54 -21.21
C LEU A 82 3.56 1.26 -22.54
N LEU A 83 3.51 0.55 -23.66
CA LEU A 83 3.69 1.14 -24.99
C LEU A 83 2.63 2.21 -25.27
N LEU A 84 1.37 1.94 -24.93
CA LEU A 84 0.30 2.92 -25.06
C LEU A 84 0.56 4.17 -24.21
N LEU A 85 1.04 3.99 -22.97
CA LEU A 85 1.40 5.10 -22.07
C LEU A 85 2.53 5.96 -22.66
N PHE A 86 3.58 5.32 -23.19
CA PHE A 86 4.71 6.03 -23.80
C PHE A 86 4.29 6.80 -25.05
N VAL A 87 3.52 6.18 -25.94
CA VAL A 87 3.00 6.84 -27.16
C VAL A 87 2.10 8.02 -26.78
N GLN A 88 1.28 7.86 -25.74
CA GLN A 88 0.42 8.94 -25.28
C GLN A 88 1.24 10.14 -24.83
N HIS A 89 2.23 9.95 -23.96
CA HIS A 89 3.01 11.06 -23.42
C HIS A 89 4.03 11.65 -24.40
N TRP A 90 4.63 10.85 -25.30
CA TRP A 90 5.57 11.36 -26.31
C TRP A 90 4.88 12.07 -27.48
N ALA A 91 3.77 11.54 -27.98
CA ALA A 91 3.22 11.97 -29.26
C ALA A 91 1.86 12.68 -29.17
N ARG A 92 1.05 12.39 -28.13
CA ARG A 92 -0.36 12.81 -28.08
C ARG A 92 -0.69 13.78 -26.95
N ASP A 93 0.11 13.78 -25.89
CA ASP A 93 -0.11 14.63 -24.73
C ASP A 93 0.21 16.09 -25.07
N LYS A 94 -0.84 16.91 -25.10
CA LYS A 94 -0.75 18.35 -25.34
C LYS A 94 -0.96 19.18 -24.08
N SER A 95 -1.31 18.57 -22.95
CA SER A 95 -1.68 19.32 -21.74
C SER A 95 -1.71 18.42 -20.51
N ILE A 96 -0.82 18.70 -19.56
CA ILE A 96 -0.91 18.53 -18.08
C ILE A 96 0.37 19.13 -17.48
N LEU A 97 1.51 18.99 -18.16
CA LEU A 97 2.79 19.53 -17.71
C LEU A 97 3.13 20.85 -18.42
N PRO A 98 3.77 21.81 -17.71
CA PRO A 98 4.07 23.13 -18.24
C PRO A 98 5.01 23.08 -19.45
N THR A 99 6.02 22.20 -19.42
CA THR A 99 7.09 22.17 -20.42
C THR A 99 7.05 20.88 -21.25
N LYS A 100 7.64 20.93 -22.45
CA LYS A 100 7.92 19.70 -23.23
C LYS A 100 8.95 18.80 -22.53
N ASP A 101 9.90 19.39 -21.83
CA ASP A 101 10.96 18.67 -21.13
C ASP A 101 10.39 17.89 -19.95
N ASP A 102 9.53 18.51 -19.12
CA ASP A 102 8.81 17.82 -18.04
C ASP A 102 8.07 16.55 -18.52
N ARG A 103 7.51 16.57 -19.74
CA ARG A 103 6.86 15.40 -20.34
C ARG A 103 7.85 14.31 -20.70
N HIS A 104 8.99 14.69 -21.30
CA HIS A 104 10.03 13.74 -21.63
C HIS A 104 10.65 13.13 -20.37
N ASP A 105 10.81 13.90 -19.30
CA ASP A 105 11.37 13.44 -18.04
C ASP A 105 10.48 12.39 -17.38
N ILE A 106 9.16 12.63 -17.30
CA ILE A 106 8.22 11.64 -16.75
C ILE A 106 8.25 10.34 -17.55
N VAL A 107 8.21 10.41 -18.88
CA VAL A 107 8.25 9.21 -19.73
C VAL A 107 9.56 8.46 -19.57
N THR A 108 10.67 9.19 -19.50
CA THR A 108 12.00 8.61 -19.30
C THR A 108 12.07 7.88 -17.96
N ILE A 109 11.54 8.49 -16.88
CA ILE A 109 11.45 7.85 -15.57
C ILE A 109 10.58 6.58 -15.63
N MET A 110 9.41 6.63 -16.28
CA MET A 110 8.54 5.44 -16.44
C MET A 110 9.22 4.33 -17.25
N LEU A 111 9.97 4.70 -18.28
CA LEU A 111 10.77 3.76 -19.08
C LEU A 111 11.82 3.08 -18.20
N PHE A 112 12.62 3.84 -17.46
CA PHE A 112 13.60 3.28 -16.53
C PHE A 112 12.95 2.37 -15.47
N GLN A 113 11.81 2.77 -14.90
CA GLN A 113 11.06 1.94 -13.95
C GLN A 113 10.63 0.61 -14.58
N SER A 114 10.15 0.62 -15.84
CA SER A 114 9.69 -0.59 -16.52
C SER A 114 10.81 -1.59 -16.80
N TYR A 115 12.03 -1.12 -17.08
CA TYR A 115 13.17 -1.99 -17.38
C TYR A 115 13.94 -2.44 -16.14
N THR A 116 14.00 -1.60 -15.10
CA THR A 116 14.83 -1.86 -13.91
C THR A 116 14.03 -2.32 -12.70
N GLY A 117 12.71 -2.09 -12.69
CA GLY A 117 11.88 -2.26 -11.49
C GLY A 117 12.22 -1.29 -10.36
N GLY A 118 13.04 -0.26 -10.64
CA GLY A 118 13.43 0.74 -9.66
C GLY A 118 12.26 1.58 -9.17
N ARG A 119 12.39 2.14 -7.97
CA ARG A 119 11.32 2.96 -7.38
C ARG A 119 11.38 4.39 -7.93
N PRO A 120 10.23 5.10 -8.06
CA PRO A 120 10.24 6.48 -8.52
C PRO A 120 11.21 7.41 -7.78
N ALA A 121 11.35 7.23 -6.47
CA ALA A 121 12.25 8.03 -5.63
C ALA A 121 13.75 7.81 -5.91
N GLU A 122 14.12 6.73 -6.62
CA GLU A 122 15.52 6.45 -6.99
C GLU A 122 15.94 7.23 -8.24
N PHE A 123 14.98 7.80 -8.98
CA PHE A 123 15.20 8.50 -10.25
C PHE A 123 14.93 10.01 -10.18
N VAL A 124 14.55 10.52 -9.00
CA VAL A 124 14.31 11.94 -8.76
C VAL A 124 15.36 12.40 -7.75
N HIS A 125 16.23 13.32 -8.15
CA HIS A 125 17.36 13.78 -7.36
C HIS A 125 17.32 15.27 -7.05
#